data_AF-A0A7J9BEB6-F1
#
_entry.id   AF-A0A7J9BEB6-F1
#
_cell.length_a   1.000
_cell.length_b   1.000
_cell.length_c   1.000
_cell.angle_alpha   90.00
_cell.angle_beta   90.00
_cell.angle_gamma   90.00
#
_symmetry.space_group_name_H-M   'P 1'
#
loop_
_entity.id
_entity.type
_entity.pdbx_description
1 polymer ?
#
loop_
_entity_poly.entity_id
_entity_poly.type
_entity_poly.pdbx_seq_one_letter_code
_entity_poly.pdbx_strand_id
1 'polypeptide(L)'
;FPDEVDAPLDVPARKRFAKYRGLKSFRTSSWDPKESLPPEYARIFAFDSFARTQKHVVAKALKVEQEGRDDCAPVGSFARFYIKEVPFHVASKLCAASRTAPIVLCGLLQHESKMSVLHFSIKKHDSYDAPIKSKEELIFHVGFRQFVARPIFSTDNINSDKHKMERFLHAGRFSIASIYAPISFPPLPLIALKNAAGAGTPAVAAVGSLRSIDPDRIILKKIILTGYPQRVSKLKATVRYMFHNPEDVRWFKPVEVWTKCGRRGRVKEPVGTHGAMKCIFNGGLQQHDTVCMSLYKRAYPKWPEHRFPANV
;
A
#
# COMPACT_ATOMS: atom_id res chain seq x y z
N PHE A 1 -18.90 0.46 9.11
CA PHE A 1 -18.32 0.23 7.76
C PHE A 1 -16.99 0.96 7.64
N PRO A 2 -15.87 0.31 7.25
CA PRO A 2 -14.52 0.89 7.40
C PRO A 2 -14.16 2.01 6.41
N ASP A 3 -14.90 2.13 5.31
CA ASP A 3 -14.67 3.14 4.27
C ASP A 3 -15.70 4.29 4.29
N GLU A 4 -16.75 4.20 5.11
CA GLU A 4 -17.73 5.27 5.31
C GLU A 4 -17.10 6.40 6.13
N VAL A 5 -17.26 7.64 5.68
CA VAL A 5 -16.68 8.82 6.31
C VAL A 5 -17.68 9.97 6.19
N ASP A 6 -17.88 10.69 7.28
CA ASP A 6 -18.74 11.88 7.28
C ASP A 6 -18.00 13.11 6.73
N ALA A 7 -18.73 13.97 6.01
CA ALA A 7 -18.21 15.25 5.60
C ALA A 7 -18.06 16.16 6.84
N PRO A 8 -16.86 16.74 7.10
CA PRO A 8 -16.67 17.64 8.22
C PRO A 8 -17.59 18.86 8.14
N LEU A 9 -18.01 19.37 9.31
CA LEU A 9 -18.84 20.58 9.43
C LEU A 9 -17.98 21.87 9.37
N ASP A 10 -16.76 21.79 9.89
CA ASP A 10 -15.80 22.88 10.05
C ASP A 10 -15.06 23.23 8.75
N VAL A 11 -14.83 22.23 7.88
CA VAL A 11 -14.09 22.40 6.63
C VAL A 11 -14.97 22.03 5.44
N PRO A 12 -15.05 22.87 4.38
CA PRO A 12 -15.75 22.50 3.15
C PRO A 12 -15.29 21.16 2.58
N ALA A 13 -16.23 20.30 2.19
CA ALA A 13 -15.93 18.94 1.74
C ALA A 13 -15.02 18.95 0.50
N ARG A 14 -15.16 19.94 -0.39
CA ARG A 14 -14.27 20.10 -1.55
C ARG A 14 -12.80 20.31 -1.17
N LYS A 15 -12.54 21.01 -0.05
CA LYS A 15 -11.18 21.22 0.47
C LYS A 15 -10.65 19.96 1.15
N ARG A 16 -11.48 19.35 2.03
CA ARG A 16 -11.11 18.10 2.74
C ARG A 16 -10.79 16.96 1.78
N PHE A 17 -11.56 16.83 0.70
CA PHE A 17 -11.45 15.76 -0.27
C PHE A 17 -10.88 16.23 -1.62
N ALA A 18 -10.13 17.33 -1.67
CA ALA A 18 -9.58 17.90 -2.91
C ALA A 18 -8.74 16.91 -3.74
N LYS A 19 -8.01 16.00 -3.07
CA LYS A 19 -7.18 14.96 -3.71
C LYS A 19 -7.98 13.73 -4.16
N TYR A 20 -9.29 13.71 -3.95
CA TYR A 20 -10.15 12.59 -4.32
C TYR A 20 -10.90 12.90 -5.60
N ARG A 21 -11.15 11.86 -6.41
CA ARG A 21 -12.00 11.92 -7.59
C ARG A 21 -12.99 10.76 -7.64
N GLY A 22 -14.11 11.00 -8.30
CA GLY A 22 -15.06 9.95 -8.66
C GLY A 22 -14.51 9.08 -9.79
N LEU A 23 -14.84 7.79 -9.77
CA LEU A 23 -14.63 6.88 -10.89
C LEU A 23 -15.97 6.30 -11.28
N LYS A 24 -16.29 6.31 -12.58
CA LYS A 24 -17.50 5.67 -13.11
C LYS A 24 -17.45 4.16 -12.90
N SER A 25 -16.28 3.56 -13.07
CA SER A 25 -16.06 2.14 -12.80
C SER A 25 -14.65 1.95 -12.28
N PHE A 26 -14.53 1.27 -11.14
CA PHE A 26 -13.22 0.96 -10.58
C PHE A 26 -12.37 0.11 -11.53
N ARG A 27 -13.01 -0.79 -12.30
CA ARG A 27 -12.32 -1.69 -13.22
C ARG A 27 -11.94 -1.01 -14.53
N THR A 28 -12.84 -0.24 -15.14
CA THR A 28 -12.64 0.25 -16.53
C THR A 28 -12.18 1.70 -16.65
N SER A 29 -12.40 2.56 -15.65
CA SER A 29 -11.94 3.96 -15.73
C SER A 29 -10.41 4.03 -15.59
N SER A 30 -9.72 4.71 -16.50
CA SER A 30 -8.26 4.85 -16.45
C SER A 30 -7.77 5.63 -15.23
N TRP A 31 -6.54 5.36 -14.81
CA TRP A 31 -5.83 6.13 -13.80
C TRP A 31 -4.35 6.18 -14.19
N ASP A 32 -3.77 7.37 -14.31
CA ASP A 32 -2.37 7.51 -14.72
C ASP A 32 -1.40 7.13 -13.58
N PRO A 33 -0.48 6.15 -13.78
CA PRO A 33 0.56 5.78 -12.82
C PRO A 33 1.59 6.88 -12.52
N LYS A 34 1.70 7.94 -13.32
CA LYS A 34 2.67 9.03 -13.11
C LYS A 34 2.02 10.34 -12.65
N GLU A 35 0.71 10.35 -12.43
CA GLU A 35 0.00 11.51 -11.91
C GLU A 35 0.22 11.69 -10.40
N SER A 36 0.53 12.94 -9.99
CA SER A 36 0.61 13.37 -8.57
C SER A 36 1.54 12.50 -7.70
N LEU A 37 2.73 12.17 -8.21
CA LEU A 37 3.73 11.40 -7.48
C LEU A 37 4.24 12.16 -6.25
N PRO A 38 4.50 11.46 -5.13
CA PRO A 38 5.09 12.08 -3.96
C PRO A 38 6.61 12.33 -4.19
N PRO A 39 7.24 13.29 -3.50
CA PRO A 39 8.65 13.63 -3.71
C PRO A 39 9.60 12.43 -3.56
N GLU A 40 9.25 11.45 -2.71
CA GLU A 40 10.04 10.24 -2.48
C GLU A 40 10.17 9.36 -3.74
N TYR A 41 9.26 9.47 -4.70
CA TYR A 41 9.36 8.75 -5.97
C TYR A 41 10.55 9.24 -6.83
N ALA A 42 11.10 10.43 -6.57
CA ALA A 42 12.32 10.88 -7.22
C ALA A 42 13.58 10.15 -6.71
N ARG A 43 13.49 9.47 -5.55
CA ARG A 43 14.62 8.81 -4.87
C ARG A 43 14.68 7.30 -5.11
N ILE A 44 13.67 6.74 -5.77
CA ILE A 44 13.55 5.30 -6.00
C ILE A 44 14.00 4.93 -7.41
N PHE A 45 14.42 3.68 -7.56
CA PHE A 45 14.77 3.09 -8.84
C PHE A 45 13.56 2.37 -9.43
N ALA A 46 13.26 2.66 -10.69
CA ALA A 46 12.26 1.96 -11.49
C ALA A 46 12.96 1.06 -12.52
N PHE A 47 12.34 -0.06 -12.86
CA PHE A 47 12.81 -0.95 -13.92
C PHE A 47 11.87 -0.83 -15.12
N ASP A 48 12.42 -0.78 -16.33
CA ASP A 48 11.61 -0.89 -17.55
C ASP A 48 10.99 -2.29 -17.66
N SER A 49 11.79 -3.32 -17.39
CA SER A 49 11.33 -4.71 -17.37
C SER A 49 12.04 -5.48 -16.26
N PHE A 50 11.41 -5.54 -15.08
CA PHE A 50 11.98 -6.20 -13.91
C PHE A 50 12.37 -7.66 -14.18
N ALA A 51 11.49 -8.44 -14.82
CA ALA A 51 11.74 -9.85 -15.12
C ALA A 51 12.96 -10.06 -16.05
N ARG A 52 13.16 -9.16 -17.02
CA ARG A 52 14.30 -9.22 -17.93
C ARG A 52 15.59 -8.87 -17.19
N THR A 53 15.57 -7.80 -16.39
CA THR A 53 16.73 -7.39 -15.59
C THR A 53 17.12 -8.48 -14.60
N GLN A 54 16.15 -9.09 -13.91
CA GLN A 54 16.40 -10.20 -12.99
C GLN A 54 17.11 -11.37 -13.70
N LYS A 55 16.57 -11.86 -14.81
CA LYS A 55 17.18 -12.96 -15.59
C LYS A 55 18.61 -12.62 -15.99
N HIS A 56 18.85 -11.39 -16.44
CA HIS A 56 20.17 -10.94 -16.84
C HIS A 56 21.16 -10.88 -15.66
N VAL A 57 20.75 -10.31 -14.52
CA VAL A 57 21.59 -10.20 -13.31
C VAL A 57 21.97 -11.58 -12.77
N VAL A 58 20.99 -12.50 -12.69
CA VAL A 58 21.25 -13.88 -12.24
C VAL A 58 22.15 -14.62 -13.21
N ALA A 59 21.90 -14.53 -14.51
CA ALA A 59 22.76 -15.17 -15.52
C ALA A 59 24.19 -14.63 -15.50
N LYS A 60 24.37 -13.31 -15.28
CA LYS A 60 25.69 -12.70 -15.13
C LYS A 60 26.42 -13.20 -13.89
N ALA A 61 25.73 -13.32 -12.75
CA ALA A 61 26.31 -13.86 -11.52
C ALA A 61 26.80 -15.31 -11.72
N LEU A 62 25.99 -16.16 -12.36
CA LEU A 62 26.36 -17.55 -12.65
C LEU A 62 27.55 -17.66 -13.60
N LYS A 63 27.65 -16.78 -14.61
CA LYS A 63 28.81 -16.75 -15.51
C LYS A 63 30.10 -16.40 -14.77
N VAL A 64 30.05 -15.42 -13.87
CA VAL A 64 31.21 -15.03 -13.05
C VAL A 64 31.67 -16.19 -12.16
N GLU A 65 30.73 -16.97 -11.63
CA GLU A 65 31.04 -18.16 -10.83
C GLU A 65 31.69 -19.27 -11.67
N GLN A 66 31.21 -19.50 -12.90
CA GLN A 66 31.74 -20.54 -13.80
C GLN A 66 33.09 -20.19 -14.42
N GLU A 67 33.32 -18.93 -14.78
CA GLU A 67 34.53 -18.47 -15.45
C GLU A 67 35.75 -18.43 -14.51
N GLY A 68 35.58 -18.71 -13.20
CA GLY A 68 36.69 -18.95 -12.28
C GLY A 68 37.77 -17.85 -12.31
N ARG A 69 37.37 -16.58 -12.24
CA ARG A 69 38.32 -15.46 -12.24
C ARG A 69 39.24 -15.53 -11.02
N ASP A 70 40.54 -15.28 -11.21
CA ASP A 70 41.53 -15.17 -10.12
C ASP A 70 41.13 -14.16 -9.03
N ASP A 71 40.28 -13.19 -9.37
CA ASP A 71 39.77 -12.16 -8.46
C ASP A 71 38.63 -12.64 -7.52
N CYS A 72 38.18 -13.89 -7.65
CA CYS A 72 37.03 -14.44 -6.92
C CYS A 72 37.43 -15.60 -6.01
N ALA A 73 36.91 -15.63 -4.77
CA ALA A 73 37.11 -16.76 -3.86
C ALA A 73 36.13 -17.90 -4.21
N PRO A 74 36.60 -19.14 -4.48
CA PRO A 74 35.73 -20.26 -4.81
C PRO A 74 34.97 -20.78 -3.58
N VAL A 75 33.84 -21.44 -3.84
CA VAL A 75 32.99 -22.03 -2.79
C VAL A 75 33.80 -23.03 -1.96
N GLY A 76 33.69 -22.93 -0.63
CA GLY A 76 34.42 -23.78 0.33
C GLY A 76 35.76 -23.21 0.80
N SER A 77 36.19 -22.07 0.28
CA SER A 77 37.44 -21.43 0.70
C SER A 77 37.32 -20.72 2.05
N PHE A 78 38.36 -20.80 2.87
CA PHE A 78 38.51 -19.94 4.04
C PHE A 78 39.02 -18.56 3.60
N ALA A 79 38.20 -17.53 3.76
CA ALA A 79 38.51 -16.17 3.33
C ALA A 79 38.47 -15.19 4.51
N ARG A 80 39.32 -14.16 4.45
CA ARG A 80 39.28 -13.01 5.35
C ARG A 80 38.73 -11.80 4.61
N PHE A 81 37.62 -11.25 5.11
CA PHE A 81 36.98 -10.08 4.53
C PHE A 81 37.46 -8.78 5.19
N TYR A 82 37.87 -7.81 4.38
CA TYR A 82 38.17 -6.46 4.82
C TYR A 82 37.09 -5.52 4.29
N ILE A 83 36.16 -5.12 5.18
CA ILE A 83 35.05 -4.22 4.82
C ILE A 83 35.48 -2.78 5.11
N LYS A 84 35.43 -1.93 4.09
CA LYS A 84 35.75 -0.51 4.21
C LYS A 84 34.60 0.27 4.86
N GLU A 85 34.93 1.36 5.54
CA GLU A 85 33.96 2.37 6.03
C GLU A 85 32.88 1.83 6.98
N VAL A 86 33.21 0.85 7.82
CA VAL A 86 32.31 0.40 8.88
C VAL A 86 32.35 1.40 10.04
N PRO A 87 31.21 2.03 10.43
CA PRO A 87 31.19 2.93 11.57
C PRO A 87 31.57 2.20 12.86
N PHE A 88 32.35 2.86 13.72
CA PHE A 88 32.87 2.27 14.96
C PHE A 88 31.79 1.62 15.84
N HIS A 89 30.63 2.28 16.00
CA HIS A 89 29.53 1.75 16.81
C HIS A 89 28.95 0.44 16.24
N VAL A 90 28.91 0.28 14.91
CA VAL A 90 28.45 -0.95 14.25
C VAL A 90 29.48 -2.06 14.45
N ALA A 91 30.77 -1.75 14.26
CA ALA A 91 31.85 -2.71 14.45
C ALA A 91 31.89 -3.24 15.89
N SER A 92 31.78 -2.35 16.89
CA SER A 92 31.77 -2.75 18.30
C SER A 92 30.58 -3.65 18.63
N LYS A 93 29.38 -3.35 18.13
CA LYS A 93 28.19 -4.20 18.31
C LYS A 93 28.39 -5.57 17.65
N LEU A 94 28.93 -5.60 16.44
CA LEU A 94 29.20 -6.83 15.70
C LEU A 94 30.22 -7.72 16.41
N CYS A 95 31.29 -7.15 16.97
CA CYS A 95 32.27 -7.89 17.77
C CYS A 95 31.70 -8.43 19.10
N ALA A 96 30.72 -7.75 19.69
CA ALA A 96 30.01 -8.26 20.86
C ALA A 96 29.07 -9.41 20.46
N ALA A 97 28.28 -9.21 19.39
CA ALA A 97 27.33 -10.18 18.87
C ALA A 97 28.02 -11.47 18.37
N SER A 98 29.24 -11.37 17.83
CA SER A 98 30.01 -12.53 17.36
C SER A 98 30.32 -13.55 18.47
N ARG A 99 30.22 -13.15 19.74
CA ARG A 99 30.44 -14.04 20.89
C ARG A 99 29.21 -14.85 21.26
N THR A 100 28.02 -14.38 20.90
CA THR A 100 26.74 -14.98 21.32
C THR A 100 25.91 -15.51 20.16
N ALA A 101 26.13 -15.02 18.93
CA ALA A 101 25.35 -15.37 17.75
C ALA A 101 26.24 -15.54 16.51
N PRO A 102 25.86 -16.42 15.57
CA PRO A 102 26.58 -16.56 14.32
C PRO A 102 26.43 -15.30 13.44
N ILE A 103 27.52 -14.90 12.80
CA ILE A 103 27.52 -13.81 11.82
C ILE A 103 27.48 -14.42 10.43
N VAL A 104 26.49 -13.99 9.64
CA VAL A 104 26.32 -14.41 8.24
C VAL A 104 26.59 -13.22 7.33
N LEU A 105 27.48 -13.41 6.35
CA LEU A 105 27.75 -12.45 5.30
C LEU A 105 27.08 -12.92 4.01
N CYS A 106 26.40 -12.00 3.32
CA CYS A 106 25.70 -12.28 2.07
C CYS A 106 26.14 -11.27 1.01
N GLY A 107 26.56 -11.78 -0.15
CA GLY A 107 26.86 -10.96 -1.32
C GLY A 107 25.58 -10.42 -1.96
N LEU A 108 25.58 -9.14 -2.34
CA LEU A 108 24.43 -8.51 -2.97
C LEU A 108 24.52 -8.58 -4.48
N LEU A 109 23.38 -8.86 -5.12
CA LEU A 109 23.30 -8.83 -6.58
C LEU A 109 23.28 -7.38 -7.10
N GLN A 110 23.57 -7.25 -8.39
CA GLN A 110 23.54 -5.96 -9.07
C GLN A 110 22.17 -5.28 -8.88
N HIS A 111 22.18 -4.03 -8.43
CA HIS A 111 21.00 -3.19 -8.13
C HIS A 111 20.28 -3.44 -6.80
N GLU A 112 20.65 -4.45 -6.01
CA GLU A 112 19.96 -4.70 -4.73
C GLU A 112 20.29 -3.68 -3.62
N SER A 113 21.28 -2.81 -3.82
CA SER A 113 21.55 -1.67 -2.93
C SER A 113 20.59 -0.50 -3.15
N LYS A 114 19.90 -0.46 -4.30
CA LYS A 114 18.99 0.62 -4.67
C LYS A 114 17.62 0.44 -4.00
N MET A 115 16.95 1.55 -3.69
CA MET A 115 15.60 1.56 -3.12
C MET A 115 14.53 1.51 -4.21
N SER A 116 13.45 0.76 -3.99
CA SER A 116 12.26 0.76 -4.86
C SER A 116 10.98 0.50 -4.06
N VAL A 117 9.85 0.34 -4.75
CA VAL A 117 8.58 -0.09 -4.15
C VAL A 117 8.44 -1.59 -4.34
N LEU A 118 8.49 -2.32 -3.22
CA LEU A 118 8.36 -3.78 -3.21
C LEU A 118 6.92 -4.17 -2.87
N HIS A 119 6.41 -5.19 -3.55
CA HIS A 119 5.09 -5.78 -3.35
C HIS A 119 5.22 -7.22 -2.87
N PHE A 120 4.68 -7.46 -1.68
CA PHE A 120 4.67 -8.78 -1.06
C PHE A 120 3.26 -9.36 -1.06
N SER A 121 3.13 -10.61 -1.46
CA SER A 121 1.94 -11.42 -1.16
C SER A 121 2.00 -11.80 0.30
N ILE A 122 1.05 -11.33 1.11
CA ILE A 122 1.07 -11.49 2.56
C ILE A 122 -0.26 -12.07 3.05
N LYS A 123 -0.19 -13.08 3.92
CA LYS A 123 -1.30 -13.66 4.65
C LYS A 123 -1.06 -13.45 6.15
N LYS A 124 -2.10 -12.99 6.85
CA LYS A 124 -2.09 -12.90 8.31
C LYS A 124 -1.83 -14.29 8.91
N HIS A 125 -0.93 -14.37 9.87
CA HIS A 125 -0.61 -15.65 10.52
C HIS A 125 -1.79 -16.10 11.37
N ASP A 126 -2.11 -17.39 11.34
CA ASP A 126 -3.34 -17.91 11.96
C ASP A 126 -3.27 -17.87 13.50
N SER A 127 -2.07 -17.81 14.09
CA SER A 127 -1.89 -17.63 15.55
C SER A 127 -1.95 -16.18 16.02
N TYR A 128 -2.06 -15.20 15.11
CA TYR A 128 -2.02 -13.78 15.46
C TYR A 128 -3.42 -13.20 15.43
N ASP A 129 -4.09 -13.04 16.57
CA ASP A 129 -5.50 -12.62 16.57
C ASP A 129 -5.67 -11.11 16.35
N ALA A 130 -4.75 -10.30 16.85
CA ALA A 130 -4.89 -8.85 16.85
C ALA A 130 -5.05 -8.26 15.43
N PRO A 131 -5.88 -7.22 15.25
CA PRO A 131 -6.02 -6.56 13.96
C PRO A 131 -4.72 -5.83 13.58
N ILE A 132 -4.27 -6.00 12.34
CA ILE A 132 -3.09 -5.31 11.80
C ILE A 132 -3.58 -4.21 10.88
N LYS A 133 -3.30 -2.95 11.25
CA LYS A 133 -3.79 -1.80 10.49
C LYS A 133 -2.83 -1.46 9.35
N SER A 134 -3.37 -1.00 8.23
CA SER A 134 -2.54 -0.41 7.18
C SER A 134 -1.76 0.80 7.72
N LYS A 135 -0.49 0.90 7.33
CA LYS A 135 0.50 1.91 7.77
C LYS A 135 0.95 1.77 9.23
N GLU A 136 0.61 0.67 9.88
CA GLU A 136 1.25 0.26 11.14
C GLU A 136 2.68 -0.23 10.85
N GLU A 137 3.57 -0.11 11.82
CA GLU A 137 4.97 -0.52 11.66
C GLU A 137 5.12 -2.03 11.84
N LEU A 138 5.81 -2.67 10.89
CA LEU A 138 6.14 -4.09 10.92
C LEU A 138 7.61 -4.29 10.56
N ILE A 139 8.20 -5.36 11.09
CA ILE A 139 9.55 -5.80 10.74
C ILE A 139 9.43 -6.87 9.66
N PHE A 140 9.90 -6.56 8.46
CA PHE A 140 9.89 -7.45 7.30
C PHE A 140 11.21 -8.20 7.23
N HIS A 141 11.18 -9.51 7.43
CA HIS A 141 12.30 -10.42 7.18
C HIS A 141 12.14 -11.01 5.77
N VAL A 142 13.00 -10.58 4.86
CA VAL A 142 12.96 -10.93 3.43
C VAL A 142 14.28 -11.59 3.07
N GLY A 143 14.30 -12.93 3.04
CA GLY A 143 15.55 -13.69 2.93
C GLY A 143 16.53 -13.32 4.04
N PHE A 144 17.71 -12.81 3.68
CA PHE A 144 18.74 -12.37 4.63
C PHE A 144 18.58 -10.92 5.11
N ARG A 145 17.59 -10.18 4.60
CA ARG A 145 17.42 -8.76 4.92
C ARG A 145 16.28 -8.52 5.88
N GLN A 146 16.45 -7.53 6.74
CA GLN A 146 15.43 -7.07 7.67
C GLN A 146 15.15 -5.60 7.44
N PHE A 147 13.86 -5.25 7.32
CA PHE A 147 13.42 -3.87 7.10
C PHE A 147 12.33 -3.49 8.09
N VAL A 148 12.39 -2.28 8.62
CA VAL A 148 11.27 -1.71 9.37
C VAL A 148 10.48 -0.83 8.43
N ALA A 149 9.21 -1.16 8.21
CA ALA A 149 8.38 -0.42 7.25
C ALA A 149 6.91 -0.37 7.65
N ARG A 150 6.20 0.61 7.11
CA ARG A 150 4.76 0.82 7.31
C ARG A 150 4.00 0.47 6.02
N PRO A 151 3.56 -0.78 5.82
CA PRO A 151 2.96 -1.23 4.57
C PRO A 151 1.60 -0.63 4.31
N ILE A 152 1.26 -0.55 3.02
CA ILE A 152 -0.12 -0.41 2.58
C ILE A 152 -0.62 -1.76 2.10
N PHE A 153 -1.71 -2.23 2.71
CA PHE A 153 -2.41 -3.42 2.25
C PHE A 153 -3.36 -3.08 1.12
N SER A 154 -3.45 -3.96 0.13
CA SER A 154 -4.33 -3.82 -1.01
C SER A 154 -4.86 -5.17 -1.49
N THR A 155 -6.03 -5.16 -2.10
CA THR A 155 -6.61 -6.32 -2.78
C THR A 155 -5.71 -6.72 -3.96
N ASP A 156 -5.58 -8.02 -4.18
CA ASP A 156 -5.00 -8.49 -5.43
C ASP A 156 -6.07 -8.86 -6.45
N ASN A 157 -6.04 -8.21 -7.61
CA ASN A 157 -6.96 -8.52 -8.70
C ASN A 157 -6.18 -8.57 -10.00
N ILE A 158 -6.10 -9.76 -10.59
CA ILE A 158 -5.37 -10.01 -11.84
C ILE A 158 -6.00 -9.24 -13.01
N ASN A 159 -7.30 -8.98 -12.94
CA ASN A 159 -8.07 -8.39 -14.03
C ASN A 159 -8.15 -6.86 -13.97
N SER A 160 -7.38 -6.20 -13.09
CA SER A 160 -7.37 -4.75 -12.97
C SER A 160 -5.98 -4.22 -12.61
N ASP A 161 -5.64 -3.11 -13.24
CA ASP A 161 -4.50 -2.22 -12.98
C ASP A 161 -4.63 -1.43 -11.66
N LYS A 162 -5.87 -1.24 -11.15
CA LYS A 162 -6.14 -0.57 -9.87
C LYS A 162 -6.41 -1.59 -8.78
N HIS A 163 -5.83 -1.34 -7.62
CA HIS A 163 -5.98 -2.18 -6.43
C HIS A 163 -6.62 -1.38 -5.29
N LYS A 164 -7.67 -1.92 -4.67
CA LYS A 164 -8.34 -1.23 -3.56
C LYS A 164 -7.46 -1.34 -2.32
N MET A 165 -7.15 -0.21 -1.69
CA MET A 165 -6.48 -0.18 -0.39
C MET A 165 -7.39 -0.77 0.69
N GLU A 166 -6.83 -1.65 1.51
CA GLU A 166 -7.50 -2.24 2.66
C GLU A 166 -7.07 -1.50 3.93
N ARG A 167 -8.00 -1.32 4.88
CA ARG A 167 -7.70 -0.63 6.15
C ARG A 167 -6.98 -1.53 7.13
N PHE A 168 -7.19 -2.82 7.01
CA PHE A 168 -6.64 -3.86 7.86
C PHE A 168 -6.19 -5.04 6.99
N LEU A 169 -5.22 -5.80 7.47
CA LEU A 169 -4.91 -7.10 6.91
C LEU A 169 -5.97 -8.11 7.37
N HIS A 170 -6.70 -8.68 6.43
CA HIS A 170 -7.78 -9.63 6.72
C HIS A 170 -7.23 -11.05 6.88
N ALA A 171 -7.77 -11.80 7.84
CA ALA A 171 -7.44 -13.21 8.05
C ALA A 171 -7.98 -14.10 6.92
N GLY A 172 -7.37 -15.28 6.72
CA GLY A 172 -7.85 -16.31 5.79
C GLY A 172 -7.65 -16.03 4.30
N ARG A 173 -7.07 -14.89 3.91
CA ARG A 173 -6.78 -14.57 2.49
C ARG A 173 -5.45 -13.86 2.30
N PHE A 174 -4.89 -13.99 1.11
CA PHE A 174 -3.72 -13.22 0.69
C PHE A 174 -4.11 -11.79 0.31
N SER A 175 -3.31 -10.83 0.73
CA SER A 175 -3.36 -9.42 0.33
C SER A 175 -1.99 -9.00 -0.16
N ILE A 176 -1.88 -7.82 -0.78
CA ILE A 176 -0.60 -7.27 -1.21
C ILE A 176 -0.16 -6.17 -0.26
N ALA A 177 0.99 -6.36 0.39
CA ALA A 177 1.69 -5.34 1.17
C ALA A 177 2.69 -4.60 0.29
N SER A 178 2.57 -3.28 0.23
CA SER A 178 3.47 -2.42 -0.55
C SER A 178 4.29 -1.53 0.38
N ILE A 179 5.62 -1.56 0.24
CA ILE A 179 6.58 -0.78 1.06
C ILE A 179 7.69 -0.19 0.19
N TYR A 180 8.34 0.86 0.68
CA TYR A 180 9.66 1.23 0.17
C TYR A 180 10.72 0.39 0.87
N ALA A 181 11.53 -0.33 0.10
CA ALA A 181 12.63 -1.11 0.62
C ALA A 181 13.73 -1.25 -0.45
N PRO A 182 14.96 -1.62 -0.04
CA PRO A 182 15.99 -2.04 -0.98
C PRO A 182 15.51 -3.18 -1.87
N ILE A 183 15.87 -3.11 -3.15
CA ILE A 183 15.53 -4.13 -4.15
C ILE A 183 16.08 -5.49 -3.70
N SER A 184 15.30 -6.55 -3.90
CA SER A 184 15.72 -7.93 -3.66
C SER A 184 15.07 -8.80 -4.73
N PHE A 185 15.82 -9.69 -5.38
CA PHE A 185 15.26 -10.47 -6.49
C PHE A 185 14.44 -11.67 -5.99
N PRO A 186 13.16 -11.85 -6.42
CA PRO A 186 12.36 -13.03 -6.11
C PRO A 186 12.99 -14.32 -6.64
N PRO A 187 12.63 -15.51 -6.14
CA PRO A 187 11.67 -15.78 -5.08
C PRO A 187 12.29 -15.56 -3.69
N LEU A 188 11.62 -14.77 -2.84
CA LEU A 188 12.05 -14.55 -1.46
C LEU A 188 10.87 -14.74 -0.52
N PRO A 189 10.95 -15.66 0.46
CA PRO A 189 9.94 -15.76 1.50
C PRO A 189 9.97 -14.51 2.39
N LEU A 190 8.81 -14.14 2.91
CA LEU A 190 8.62 -13.04 3.84
C LEU A 190 8.07 -13.58 5.15
N ILE A 191 8.70 -13.17 6.26
CA ILE A 191 8.11 -13.23 7.59
C ILE A 191 7.95 -11.79 8.08
N ALA A 192 6.73 -11.39 8.41
CA ALA A 192 6.44 -10.08 8.97
C ALA A 192 6.19 -10.22 10.47
N LEU A 193 7.06 -9.60 11.26
CA LEU A 193 6.95 -9.56 12.71
C LEU A 193 6.35 -8.24 13.16
N LYS A 194 5.64 -8.28 14.28
CA LYS A 194 5.14 -7.11 14.98
C LYS A 194 5.71 -7.09 16.39
N ASN A 195 6.28 -5.96 16.78
CA ASN A 195 6.70 -5.75 18.16
C ASN A 195 5.47 -5.83 19.05
N ALA A 196 5.56 -6.66 20.09
CA ALA A 196 4.56 -6.64 21.16
C ALA A 196 4.61 -5.26 21.83
N ALA A 197 3.48 -4.80 22.37
CA ALA A 197 3.46 -3.60 23.20
C ALA A 197 4.20 -3.90 24.53
N GLY A 198 5.53 -3.78 24.53
CA GLY A 198 6.42 -4.12 25.64
C GLY A 198 7.81 -4.57 25.16
N ALA A 199 8.74 -4.82 26.09
CA ALA A 199 10.08 -5.35 25.81
C ALA A 199 10.10 -6.86 25.48
N GLY A 200 9.01 -7.38 24.92
CA GLY A 200 8.86 -8.78 24.57
C GLY A 200 9.42 -9.12 23.18
N THR A 201 9.68 -10.41 22.96
CA THR A 201 10.04 -10.94 21.64
C THR A 201 8.99 -10.58 20.59
N PRO A 202 9.38 -10.17 19.37
CA PRO A 202 8.44 -9.79 18.33
C PRO A 202 7.62 -11.00 17.88
N ALA A 203 6.31 -10.82 17.74
CA ALA A 203 5.38 -11.89 17.36
C ALA A 203 5.27 -12.01 15.84
N VAL A 204 5.13 -13.24 15.33
CA VAL A 204 4.87 -13.50 13.91
C VAL A 204 3.45 -13.03 13.58
N ALA A 205 3.35 -11.91 12.88
CA ALA A 205 2.08 -11.28 12.55
C ALA A 205 1.54 -11.78 11.20
N ALA A 206 2.43 -12.02 10.24
CA ALA A 206 2.06 -12.47 8.92
C ALA A 206 3.22 -13.18 8.20
N VAL A 207 2.86 -14.00 7.21
CA VAL A 207 3.80 -14.75 6.37
C VAL A 207 3.48 -14.49 4.90
N GLY A 208 4.47 -14.64 4.03
CA GLY A 208 4.29 -14.28 2.63
C GLY A 208 5.48 -14.55 1.75
N SER A 209 5.49 -13.90 0.59
CA SER A 209 6.62 -13.90 -0.33
C SER A 209 6.68 -12.61 -1.14
N LEU A 210 7.88 -12.24 -1.57
CA LEU A 210 8.08 -11.14 -2.50
C LEU A 210 7.51 -11.53 -3.86
N ARG A 211 6.60 -10.71 -4.37
CA ARG A 211 5.89 -10.96 -5.63
C ARG A 211 6.47 -10.16 -6.78
N SER A 212 6.59 -8.86 -6.61
CA SER A 212 7.08 -7.96 -7.66
C SER A 212 7.68 -6.68 -7.08
N ILE A 213 8.42 -5.97 -7.92
CA ILE A 213 9.01 -4.67 -7.61
C ILE A 213 8.56 -3.73 -8.72
N ASP A 214 7.63 -2.84 -8.38
CA ASP A 214 6.98 -1.97 -9.35
C ASP A 214 6.46 -0.69 -8.69
N PRO A 215 7.08 0.48 -8.93
CA PRO A 215 6.56 1.74 -8.41
C PRO A 215 5.22 2.16 -9.02
N ASP A 216 4.83 1.59 -10.17
CA ASP A 216 3.69 2.05 -10.97
C ASP A 216 2.37 1.38 -10.58
N ARG A 217 2.41 0.30 -9.79
CA ARG A 217 1.20 -0.34 -9.25
C ARG A 217 0.28 0.68 -8.56
N ILE A 218 -0.97 0.76 -9.02
CA ILE A 218 -1.91 1.79 -8.55
C ILE A 218 -2.71 1.26 -7.37
N ILE A 219 -2.49 1.84 -6.19
CA ILE A 219 -3.26 1.54 -4.98
C ILE A 219 -4.20 2.70 -4.67
N LEU A 220 -5.51 2.43 -4.66
CA LEU A 220 -6.55 3.44 -4.47
C LEU A 220 -7.24 3.29 -3.12
N LYS A 221 -7.18 4.36 -2.31
CA LYS A 221 -7.97 4.50 -1.09
C LYS A 221 -9.38 4.96 -1.45
N LYS A 222 -10.36 4.10 -1.19
CA LYS A 222 -11.79 4.41 -1.28
C LYS A 222 -12.28 5.10 0.00
N ILE A 223 -13.12 6.10 -0.14
CA ILE A 223 -14.03 6.60 0.90
C ILE A 223 -15.45 6.62 0.34
N ILE A 224 -16.43 6.52 1.22
CA ILE A 224 -17.85 6.57 0.89
C ILE A 224 -18.48 7.68 1.72
N LEU A 225 -19.00 8.70 1.05
CA LEU A 225 -19.83 9.72 1.69
C LEU A 225 -21.28 9.25 1.66
N THR A 226 -21.97 9.35 2.79
CA THR A 226 -23.34 8.88 2.97
C THR A 226 -24.31 10.04 3.10
N GLY A 227 -25.52 9.86 2.60
CA GLY A 227 -26.61 10.82 2.72
C GLY A 227 -27.95 10.10 2.75
N TYR A 228 -28.95 10.79 3.29
CA TYR A 228 -30.26 10.21 3.55
C TYR A 228 -31.33 10.91 2.71
N PRO A 229 -32.24 10.17 2.06
CA PRO A 229 -33.33 10.75 1.30
C PRO A 229 -34.33 11.40 2.26
N GLN A 230 -34.59 12.69 2.05
CA GLN A 230 -35.60 13.45 2.80
C GLN A 230 -36.96 13.40 2.11
N ARG A 231 -36.99 13.54 0.78
CA ARG A 231 -38.22 13.52 -0.02
C ARG A 231 -37.98 12.72 -1.28
N VAL A 232 -38.79 11.71 -1.55
CA VAL A 232 -38.74 10.90 -2.77
C VAL A 232 -39.97 11.18 -3.63
N SER A 233 -39.77 11.30 -4.94
CA SER A 233 -40.83 11.47 -5.94
C SER A 233 -40.46 10.71 -7.21
N LYS A 234 -41.10 9.55 -7.43
CA LYS A 234 -40.79 8.62 -8.54
C LYS A 234 -39.28 8.32 -8.60
N LEU A 235 -38.59 8.84 -9.61
CA LEU A 235 -37.14 8.66 -9.85
C LEU A 235 -36.26 9.76 -9.23
N LYS A 236 -36.86 10.79 -8.64
CA LYS A 236 -36.17 11.94 -8.07
C LYS A 236 -36.16 11.82 -6.55
N ALA A 237 -35.04 12.14 -5.91
CA ALA A 237 -34.99 12.26 -4.45
C ALA A 237 -34.19 13.50 -4.04
N THR A 238 -34.62 14.14 -2.96
CA THR A 238 -33.83 15.17 -2.26
C THR A 238 -33.06 14.48 -1.15
N VAL A 239 -31.73 14.54 -1.20
CA VAL A 239 -30.81 13.90 -0.27
C VAL A 239 -30.20 14.96 0.64
N ARG A 240 -30.13 14.67 1.95
CA ARG A 240 -29.51 15.52 2.97
C ARG A 240 -28.36 14.80 3.68
N TYR A 241 -27.57 15.58 4.42
CA TYR A 241 -26.48 15.14 5.30
C TYR A 241 -25.23 14.55 4.62
N MET A 242 -25.21 14.44 3.29
CA MET A 242 -23.97 14.11 2.56
C MET A 242 -22.99 15.28 2.49
N PHE A 243 -23.52 16.50 2.35
CA PHE A 243 -22.77 17.75 2.32
C PHE A 243 -23.51 18.81 3.13
N HIS A 244 -22.78 19.82 3.57
CA HIS A 244 -23.32 20.94 4.36
C HIS A 244 -23.36 22.26 3.60
N ASN A 245 -22.64 22.36 2.46
CA ASN A 245 -22.58 23.56 1.63
C ASN A 245 -23.05 23.27 0.19
N PRO A 246 -23.77 24.21 -0.48
CA PRO A 246 -24.23 24.02 -1.85
C PRO A 246 -23.07 24.02 -2.87
N GLU A 247 -21.97 24.70 -2.56
CA GLU A 247 -20.76 24.69 -3.39
C GLU A 247 -20.10 23.30 -3.45
N ASP A 248 -20.12 22.56 -2.34
CA ASP A 248 -19.58 21.21 -2.29
C ASP A 248 -20.43 20.27 -3.18
N VAL A 249 -21.76 20.43 -3.15
CA VAL A 249 -22.67 19.71 -4.07
C VAL A 249 -22.35 20.01 -5.54
N ARG A 250 -22.06 21.28 -5.88
CA ARG A 250 -21.68 21.66 -7.26
C ARG A 250 -20.34 21.04 -7.65
N TRP A 251 -19.36 21.05 -6.74
CA TRP A 251 -18.03 20.46 -6.95
C TRP A 251 -18.12 18.95 -7.25
N PHE A 252 -18.89 18.22 -6.45
CA PHE A 252 -19.05 16.76 -6.60
C PHE A 252 -20.17 16.33 -7.56
N LYS A 253 -20.82 17.28 -8.25
CA LYS A 253 -21.90 17.01 -9.21
C LYS A 253 -21.56 15.97 -10.30
N PRO A 254 -20.33 15.92 -10.85
CA PRO A 254 -19.96 14.92 -11.86
C PRO A 254 -19.90 13.48 -11.33
N VAL A 255 -19.88 13.27 -10.01
CA VAL A 255 -19.71 11.95 -9.41
C VAL A 255 -21.04 11.18 -9.39
N GLU A 256 -21.00 9.92 -9.81
CA GLU A 256 -22.16 9.02 -9.73
C GLU A 256 -22.49 8.69 -8.27
N VAL A 257 -23.79 8.72 -7.94
CA VAL A 257 -24.30 8.28 -6.65
C VAL A 257 -24.96 6.90 -6.81
N TRP A 258 -24.82 6.06 -5.79
CA TRP A 258 -25.42 4.73 -5.74
C TRP A 258 -26.06 4.52 -4.38
N THR A 259 -26.91 3.52 -4.24
CA THR A 259 -27.62 3.27 -2.98
C THR A 259 -27.38 1.87 -2.46
N LYS A 260 -27.53 1.65 -1.16
CA LYS A 260 -27.32 0.33 -0.55
C LYS A 260 -28.31 -0.70 -1.09
N CYS A 261 -29.50 -0.27 -1.50
CA CYS A 261 -30.48 -1.11 -2.21
C CYS A 261 -30.22 -1.28 -3.72
N GLY A 262 -29.03 -0.92 -4.22
CA GLY A 262 -28.59 -1.23 -5.59
C GLY A 262 -29.08 -0.25 -6.68
N ARG A 263 -29.61 0.93 -6.32
CA ARG A 263 -29.96 1.96 -7.30
C ARG A 263 -28.73 2.77 -7.68
N ARG A 264 -28.73 3.32 -8.89
CA ARG A 264 -27.68 4.22 -9.41
C ARG A 264 -28.29 5.51 -9.90
N GLY A 265 -27.58 6.62 -9.77
CA GLY A 265 -28.10 7.94 -10.07
C GLY A 265 -27.02 9.01 -10.21
N ARG A 266 -27.48 10.23 -10.49
CA ARG A 266 -26.63 11.41 -10.64
C ARG A 266 -27.17 12.59 -9.85
N VAL A 267 -26.28 13.47 -9.44
CA VAL A 267 -26.63 14.74 -8.81
C VAL A 267 -27.12 15.72 -9.87
N LYS A 268 -28.29 16.34 -9.66
CA LYS A 268 -28.88 17.31 -10.57
C LYS A 268 -28.49 18.74 -10.20
N GLU A 269 -28.88 19.16 -9.00
CA GLU A 269 -28.73 20.53 -8.50
C GLU A 269 -28.71 20.57 -6.97
N PRO A 270 -27.97 21.52 -6.35
CA PRO A 270 -28.12 21.80 -4.93
C PRO A 270 -29.50 22.41 -4.63
N VAL A 271 -30.01 22.17 -3.43
CA VAL A 271 -31.29 22.68 -2.94
C VAL A 271 -31.04 23.45 -1.64
N GLY A 272 -31.34 24.74 -1.64
CA GLY A 272 -31.14 25.61 -0.48
C GLY A 272 -29.67 25.87 -0.12
N THR A 273 -29.42 26.23 1.13
CA THR A 273 -28.12 26.69 1.65
C THR A 273 -27.36 25.64 2.47
N HIS A 274 -28.02 24.55 2.89
CA HIS A 274 -27.45 23.56 3.82
C HIS A 274 -26.97 22.27 3.14
N GLY A 275 -26.45 22.37 1.90
CA GLY A 275 -25.86 21.22 1.19
C GLY A 275 -26.82 20.09 0.80
N ALA A 276 -28.13 20.30 0.91
CA ALA A 276 -29.11 19.36 0.35
C ALA A 276 -28.97 19.32 -1.18
N MET A 277 -29.22 18.15 -1.77
CA MET A 277 -29.06 17.96 -3.20
C MET A 277 -30.20 17.15 -3.80
N LYS A 278 -30.58 17.50 -5.03
CA LYS A 278 -31.56 16.74 -5.80
C LYS A 278 -30.84 15.72 -6.66
N CYS A 279 -31.19 14.46 -6.51
CA CYS A 279 -30.64 13.34 -7.27
C CYS A 279 -31.70 12.73 -8.17
N ILE A 280 -31.27 12.18 -9.31
CA ILE A 280 -32.10 11.40 -10.23
C ILE A 280 -31.52 9.99 -10.27
N PHE A 281 -32.36 8.99 -10.01
CA PHE A 281 -32.00 7.58 -9.99
C PHE A 281 -32.63 6.83 -11.17
N ASN A 282 -32.09 5.64 -11.46
CA ASN A 282 -32.61 4.72 -12.47
C ASN A 282 -33.88 3.96 -12.05
N GLY A 283 -34.29 4.05 -10.78
CA GLY A 283 -35.49 3.41 -10.25
C GLY A 283 -36.03 4.15 -9.03
N GLY A 284 -37.20 3.71 -8.54
CA GLY A 284 -37.78 4.25 -7.32
C GLY A 284 -36.88 4.03 -6.11
N LEU A 285 -36.74 5.06 -5.27
CA LEU A 285 -35.94 5.04 -4.05
C LEU A 285 -36.83 4.80 -2.83
N GLN A 286 -36.39 3.99 -1.87
CA GLN A 286 -37.09 3.82 -0.59
C GLN A 286 -36.63 4.88 0.42
N GLN A 287 -37.52 5.32 1.31
CA GLN A 287 -37.22 6.38 2.28
C GLN A 287 -36.15 5.96 3.31
N HIS A 288 -36.00 4.65 3.57
CA HIS A 288 -34.97 4.11 4.47
C HIS A 288 -33.67 3.74 3.75
N ASP A 289 -33.57 3.96 2.43
CA ASP A 289 -32.34 3.69 1.68
C ASP A 289 -31.25 4.73 2.02
N THR A 290 -29.99 4.33 1.89
CA THR A 290 -28.84 5.22 2.08
C THR A 290 -28.20 5.52 0.74
N VAL A 291 -28.09 6.80 0.40
CA VAL A 291 -27.41 7.27 -0.80
C VAL A 291 -25.92 7.42 -0.49
N CYS A 292 -25.10 6.86 -1.35
CA CYS A 292 -23.66 6.75 -1.20
C CYS A 292 -22.94 7.38 -2.40
N MET A 293 -21.83 8.07 -2.13
CA MET A 293 -20.92 8.57 -3.15
C MET A 293 -19.53 7.97 -2.93
N SER A 294 -19.01 7.25 -3.93
CA SER A 294 -17.67 6.65 -3.86
C SER A 294 -16.61 7.61 -4.38
N LEU A 295 -15.64 7.95 -3.55
CA LEU A 295 -14.49 8.78 -3.94
C LEU A 295 -13.18 8.00 -3.75
N TYR A 296 -12.24 8.21 -4.66
CA TYR A 296 -10.96 7.51 -4.69
C TYR A 296 -9.79 8.47 -4.71
N LYS A 297 -8.71 8.14 -4.01
CA LYS A 297 -7.41 8.78 -4.17
C LYS A 297 -6.31 7.75 -4.22
N ARG A 298 -5.22 8.06 -4.92
CA ARG A 298 -4.02 7.22 -4.90
C ARG A 298 -3.35 7.29 -3.53
N ALA A 299 -2.90 6.14 -3.04
CA ALA A 299 -2.22 5.99 -1.77
C ALA A 299 -0.83 5.41 -2.00
N TYR A 300 0.17 6.09 -1.44
CA TYR A 300 1.57 5.68 -1.50
C TYR A 300 2.05 5.20 -0.13
N PRO A 301 2.93 4.19 -0.06
CA PRO A 301 3.57 3.76 1.18
C PRO A 301 4.24 4.93 1.90
N LYS A 302 4.50 4.78 3.20
CA LYS A 302 5.29 5.77 3.93
C LYS A 302 6.78 5.45 3.76
N TRP A 303 7.59 6.48 3.56
CA TRP A 303 9.04 6.33 3.57
C TRP A 303 9.51 5.84 4.95
N PRO A 304 10.41 4.84 5.03
CA PRO A 304 10.90 4.33 6.30
C PRO A 304 11.75 5.39 7.01
N GLU A 305 11.46 5.65 8.29
CA GLU A 305 12.24 6.53 9.17
C GLU A 305 13.61 5.90 9.48
N HIS A 306 13.62 4.58 9.71
CA HIS A 306 14.82 3.77 9.91
C HIS A 306 14.85 2.63 8.91
N ARG A 307 16.01 2.38 8.28
CA ARG A 307 16.15 1.32 7.26
C ARG A 307 16.27 -0.08 7.86
N PHE A 308 16.84 -0.17 9.06
CA PHE A 308 17.13 -1.41 9.76
C PHE A 308 16.57 -1.33 11.19
N PRO A 309 16.17 -2.47 11.77
CA PRO A 309 15.75 -2.51 13.17
C PRO A 309 16.90 -2.04 14.07
N ALA A 310 16.62 -1.15 15.02
CA ALA A 310 17.63 -0.55 15.90
C ALA A 310 18.28 -1.54 16.90
N ASN A 311 17.70 -2.74 17.02
CA ASN A 311 18.04 -3.76 18.01
C ASN A 311 18.78 -4.97 17.45
N VAL A 312 19.49 -4.79 16.31
CA VAL A 312 20.53 -5.72 15.87
C VAL A 312 21.89 -5.03 15.98
#